data_AF-A0A432ITU9-F1
#
_entry.id   AF-A0A432ITU9-F1
#
_cell.length_a   1.000
_cell.length_b   1.000
_cell.length_c   1.000
_cell.angle_alpha   90.00
_cell.angle_beta   90.00
_cell.angle_gamma   90.00
#
_symmetry.space_group_name_H-M   'P 1'
#
loop_
_entity.id
_entity.type
_entity.pdbx_description
1 polymer ?
#
loop_
_entity_poly.entity_id
_entity_poly.type
_entity_poly.pdbx_seq_one_letter_code
_entity_poly.pdbx_strand_id
1 'polypeptide(L)' 'FIKIIVSQLYDEGVVHDINSYPKAPPSLRLWGGATVKNSDMKILLPWIDWSYFKMKNNV' A
#
# COMPACT_ATOMS: atom_id res chain seq x y z
N PHE A 1 -9.23 -5.93 -4.87
CA PHE A 1 -8.88 -4.93 -3.84
C PHE A 1 -7.37 -4.81 -3.66
N ILE A 2 -6.68 -5.72 -2.95
CA ILE A 2 -5.27 -5.51 -2.61
C ILE A 2 -4.33 -5.34 -3.82
N LYS A 3 -4.45 -6.17 -4.86
CA LYS A 3 -3.65 -6.00 -6.09
C LYS A 3 -3.81 -4.63 -6.75
N ILE A 4 -5.03 -4.08 -6.72
CA ILE A 4 -5.34 -2.77 -7.31
C ILE A 4 -4.77 -1.66 -6.44
N ILE A 5 -4.90 -1.77 -5.11
CA ILE A 5 -4.28 -0.81 -4.18
C ILE A 5 -2.77 -0.77 -4.38
N VAL A 6 -2.12 -1.94 -4.42
CA VAL A 6 -0.68 -2.05 -4.67
C VAL A 6 -0.29 -1.43 -6.02
N SER A 7 -1.05 -1.71 -7.09
CA SER A 7 -0.79 -1.10 -8.40
C SER A 7 -0.91 0.42 -8.37
N GLN A 8 -1.97 0.97 -7.78
CA GLN A 8 -2.17 2.41 -7.70
C GLN A 8 -1.04 3.10 -6.92
N LEU A 9 -0.63 2.53 -5.79
CA LEU A 9 0.47 3.08 -4.99
C LEU A 9 1.82 2.98 -5.72
N TYR A 10 2.02 1.93 -6.52
CA TYR A 10 3.21 1.76 -7.35
C TYR A 10 3.25 2.81 -8.48
N ASP A 11 2.13 3.02 -9.16
CA ASP A 11 2.01 4.00 -10.25
C ASP A 11 2.26 5.44 -9.78
N GLU A 12 1.85 5.76 -8.54
CA GLU A 12 2.11 7.05 -7.88
C GLU A 12 3.53 7.16 -7.30
N GLY A 13 4.35 6.12 -7.40
CA GLY A 13 5.72 6.08 -6.90
C GLY A 13 5.84 6.07 -5.37
N VAL A 14 4.77 5.71 -4.65
CA VAL A 14 4.70 5.71 -3.18
C VAL A 14 5.35 4.46 -2.59
N VAL A 15 5.23 3.33 -3.30
CA VAL A 15 5.75 2.03 -2.87
C VAL A 15 6.39 1.29 -4.03
N HIS A 16 7.50 0.61 -3.75
CA HIS A 16 8.23 -0.18 -4.75
C HIS A 16 8.27 -1.68 -4.41
N ASP A 17 8.10 -2.06 -3.15
CA ASP A 17 8.07 -3.44 -2.69
C ASP A 17 6.97 -3.65 -1.63
N ILE A 18 5.76 -3.89 -2.10
CA ILE A 18 4.59 -4.19 -1.27
C ILE A 18 3.86 -5.39 -1.86
N ASN A 19 3.48 -6.35 -1.02
CA ASN A 19 2.73 -7.52 -1.49
C ASN A 19 1.81 -8.06 -0.40
N SER A 20 0.80 -8.83 -0.80
CA SER A 20 0.01 -9.64 0.11
C SER A 20 0.76 -10.91 0.50
N TYR A 21 0.49 -11.46 1.68
CA TYR A 21 0.99 -12.79 2.07
C TYR A 21 -0.03 -13.87 1.66
N PRO A 22 0.30 -14.79 0.73
CA PRO A 22 -0.69 -15.71 0.16
C PRO A 22 -1.39 -16.65 1.15
N LYS A 23 -0.73 -16.94 2.28
CA LYS A 23 -1.24 -17.85 3.32
C LYS A 23 -1.92 -17.11 4.50
N ALA A 24 -2.08 -15.79 4.43
CA ALA A 24 -2.84 -15.01 5.42
C ALA A 24 -4.19 -14.55 4.85
N PRO A 25 -5.13 -14.11 5.71
CA PRO A 25 -6.26 -13.32 5.27
C PRO A 25 -5.82 -12.14 4.39
N PRO A 26 -6.71 -11.63 3.52
CA PRO A 26 -6.41 -10.49 2.66
C PRO A 26 -5.83 -9.32 3.47
N SER A 27 -4.53 -9.08 3.30
CA SER A 27 -3.76 -8.11 4.07
C SER A 27 -2.65 -7.50 3.21
N LEU A 28 -2.23 -6.29 3.58
CA LEU A 28 -1.03 -5.64 3.07
C LEU A 28 0.13 -5.98 4.01
N ARG A 29 1.26 -6.42 3.44
CA ARG A 29 2.51 -6.56 4.18
C ARG A 29 3.44 -5.44 3.79
N LEU A 30 3.85 -4.64 4.78
CA LEU A 30 4.80 -3.54 4.63
C LEU A 30 6.18 -3.99 5.10
N TRP A 31 7.22 -3.69 4.34
CA TRP A 31 8.61 -3.92 4.75
C TRP A 31 9.37 -2.60 4.83
N GLY A 32 9.88 -2.28 6.02
CA GLY A 32 10.78 -1.15 6.23
C GLY A 32 12.22 -1.65 6.26
N GLY A 33 12.93 -1.56 5.14
CA GLY A 33 14.37 -1.84 5.10
C GLY A 33 15.19 -0.80 5.91
N ALA A 34 16.52 -0.95 5.93
CA ALA A 34 17.41 -0.10 6.73
C ALA A 34 17.34 1.41 6.39
N THR A 35 16.87 1.75 5.18
CA THR A 35 16.74 3.14 4.70
C THR A 35 15.35 3.73 4.93
N VAL A 36 14.37 2.93 5.33
CA VAL A 36 12.98 3.37 5.53
C VAL A 36 12.84 3.95 6.93
N LYS A 37 12.39 5.20 7.01
CA LYS A 37 12.17 5.91 8.26
C LYS A 37 10.71 5.79 8.69
N ASN A 38 10.47 6.03 9.98
CA ASN A 38 9.11 6.11 10.53
C ASN A 38 8.28 7.23 9.86
N SER A 39 8.92 8.29 9.37
CA SER A 39 8.25 9.35 8.59
C SER A 39 7.67 8.81 7.29
N ASP A 40 8.39 7.92 6.61
CA ASP A 40 7.98 7.37 5.32
C ASP A 40 6.76 6.48 5.51
N MET A 41 6.74 5.69 6.58
CA MET A 41 5.56 4.91 6.98
C MET A 41 4.35 5.79 7.30
N LYS A 42 4.54 6.92 7.99
CA LYS A 42 3.45 7.86 8.27
C LYS A 42 2.90 8.50 7.00
N ILE A 43 3.76 8.79 6.02
CA ILE A 43 3.35 9.31 4.71
C ILE A 43 2.59 8.24 3.93
N LEU A 44 2.97 6.97 4.02
CA LEU A 44 2.32 5.87 3.32
C LEU A 44 0.85 5.63 3.77
N LEU A 45 0.53 5.75 5.05
CA LEU A 45 -0.81 5.47 5.57
C LEU A 45 -1.95 6.23 4.84
N PRO A 46 -1.92 7.57 4.68
CA PRO A 46 -2.96 8.30 3.97
C PRO A 46 -3.05 7.94 2.48
N TRP A 47 -1.95 7.48 1.86
CA TRP A 47 -1.99 6.97 0.48
C TRP A 47 -2.76 5.65 0.37
N ILE A 48 -2.61 4.76 1.36
CA ILE A 48 -3.40 3.52 1.44
C ILE A 48 -4.90 3.87 1.57
N ASP A 49 -5.24 4.83 2.44
CA ASP A 49 -6.61 5.32 2.60
C ASP A 49 -7.15 5.89 1.28
N TRP A 50 -6.39 6.78 0.63
CA TRP A 50 -6.77 7.36 -0.66
C TRP A 50 -7.06 6.28 -1.70
N SER A 51 -6.17 5.29 -1.85
CA SER A 51 -6.33 4.22 -2.83
C SER A 51 -7.56 3.35 -2.51
N TYR A 52 -7.78 3.04 -1.23
CA TYR A 52 -8.96 2.31 -0.78
C TYR A 52 -10.27 3.08 -1.10
N PHE A 53 -10.34 4.38 -0.77
CA PHE A 53 -11.52 5.20 -1.06
C PHE A 53 -11.72 5.44 -2.55
N LYS A 54 -10.64 5.68 -3.32
CA LYS A 54 -10.69 5.78 -4.79
C LYS A 54 -11.26 4.51 -5.41
N MET A 55 -10.85 3.34 -4.93
CA MET A 55 -11.45 2.08 -5.36
C MET A 55 -12.92 1.97 -4.97
N LYS A 56 -13.27 2.25 -3.72
CA LYS A 56 -14.64 2.12 -3.19
C LYS A 56 -15.63 3.07 -3.89
N ASN A 57 -15.19 4.29 -4.24
CA ASN A 57 -16.03 5.30 -4.88
C ASN A 57 -16.17 5.10 -6.40
N ASN A 58 -15.37 4.20 -6.99
CA ASN A 58 -15.46 3.83 -8.41
C ASN A 58 -16.32 2.56 -8.63
N VAL A 59 -17.11 2.16 -7.61
CA VAL A 59 -18.07 1.04 -7.65
C VAL A 59 -19.48 1.57 -7.42
#